data_AF-A0AAD9J9P9-F1
#
_entry.id   AF-A0AAD9J9P9-F1
#
_cell.length_a   1.000
_cell.length_b   1.000
_cell.length_c   1.000
_cell.angle_alpha   90.00
_cell.angle_beta   90.00
_cell.angle_gamma   90.00
#
_symmetry.space_group_name_H-M   'P 1'
#
loop_
_entity.id
_entity.type
_entity.pdbx_description
1 polymer ?
#
loop_
_entity_poly.entity_id
_entity_poly.type
_entity_poly.pdbx_seq_one_letter_code
_entity_poly.pdbx_strand_id
1 'polypeptide(L)' 'MAAIRETDDGRLRFQIELEFVQCLANPNYLNFLAQRGYFKESCFVNYLKYLLYWKEPEYAKYLKSV' A
#
# COMPACT_ATOMS: atom_id res chain seq x y z
N MET A 1 5.96 -1.08 29.26
CA MET A 1 6.97 -0.70 28.24
C MET A 1 6.79 -1.44 26.91
N ALA A 2 6.06 -2.57 26.82
CA ALA A 2 5.81 -3.27 25.54
C ALA A 2 4.62 -2.68 24.74
N ALA A 3 3.54 -2.27 25.41
CA ALA A 3 2.29 -1.87 24.77
C ALA A 3 2.31 -0.52 24.01
N ILE A 4 3.39 0.28 24.09
CA ILE A 4 3.50 1.56 23.36
C ILE A 4 4.12 1.36 21.97
N ARG A 5 4.94 0.31 21.78
CA ARG A 5 5.60 0.04 20.48
C ARG A 5 4.64 -0.55 19.45
N GLU A 6 3.84 -1.55 19.84
CA GLU A 6 2.88 -2.22 18.95
C GLU A 6 1.88 -1.26 18.28
N THR A 7 1.48 -0.19 18.99
CA THR A 7 0.55 0.82 18.48
C THR A 7 1.19 1.78 17.48
N ASP A 8 2.51 2.01 17.59
CA ASP A 8 3.27 2.86 16.69
C ASP A 8 3.58 2.11 15.38
N ASP A 9 3.98 0.84 15.49
CA ASP A 9 4.23 -0.05 14.35
C ASP A 9 2.98 -0.22 13.46
N GLY A 10 1.81 -0.38 14.07
CA GLY A 10 0.53 -0.51 13.34
C GLY A 10 0.14 0.77 12.59
N ARG A 11 0.35 1.94 13.20
CA ARG A 11 0.09 3.24 12.57
C ARG A 11 1.08 3.53 11.46
N LEU A 12 2.36 3.24 11.69
CA LEU A 12 3.42 3.39 10.71
C LEU A 12 3.16 2.50 9.48
N ARG A 13 2.81 1.22 9.70
CA ARG A 13 2.44 0.32 8.60
C ARG A 13 1.26 0.87 7.80
N PHE A 14 0.20 1.33 8.47
CA PHE A 14 -0.96 1.91 7.79
C PHE A 14 -0.57 3.12 6.93
N GLN A 15 0.27 4.01 7.45
CA GLN A 15 0.73 5.18 6.73
C GLN A 15 1.60 4.82 5.52
N ILE A 16 2.54 3.87 5.68
CA ILE A 16 3.38 3.37 4.58
C ILE A 16 2.51 2.73 3.49
N GLU A 17 1.54 1.91 3.88
CA GLU A 17 0.61 1.27 2.94
C GLU A 17 -0.24 2.31 2.20
N LEU A 18 -0.71 3.34 2.90
CA LEU A 18 -1.46 4.43 2.30
C LEU A 18 -0.61 5.19 1.25
N GLU A 19 0.60 5.60 1.61
CA GLU A 19 1.53 6.27 0.70
C GLU A 19 1.88 5.39 -0.51
N PHE A 20 2.04 4.08 -0.28
CA PHE A 20 2.30 3.13 -1.35
C PHE A 20 1.11 3.02 -2.31
N VAL A 21 -0.12 2.88 -1.80
CA VAL A 21 -1.32 2.82 -2.64
C VAL A 21 -1.52 4.12 -3.43
N GLN A 22 -1.23 5.27 -2.82
CA GLN A 22 -1.24 6.57 -3.53
C GLN A 22 -0.18 6.63 -4.63
N CYS A 23 1.01 6.09 -4.40
CA CYS A 23 2.05 5.98 -5.44
C CYS A 23 1.63 5.11 -6.62
N LEU A 24 0.79 4.08 -6.40
CA LEU A 24 0.24 3.26 -7.49
C LEU A 24 -0.68 4.04 -8.44
N ALA A 25 -1.20 5.21 -8.03
CA ALA A 25 -1.96 6.08 -8.94
C ALA A 25 -1.05 6.81 -9.95
N ASN A 26 0.28 6.84 -9.73
CA ASN A 26 1.22 7.48 -10.65
C ASN A 26 1.61 6.51 -11.78
N PRO A 27 1.26 6.81 -13.05
CA PRO A 27 1.58 5.94 -14.18
C PRO A 27 3.09 5.75 -14.41
N ASN A 28 3.92 6.74 -14.06
CA ASN A 28 5.37 6.61 -14.15
C ASN A 28 5.91 5.58 -13.15
N TYR A 29 5.33 5.54 -11.96
CA TYR A 29 5.70 4.57 -10.92
C TYR A 29 5.27 3.16 -11.33
N LEU A 30 4.06 3.01 -11.87
CA LEU A 30 3.60 1.73 -12.43
C LEU A 30 4.51 1.24 -13.58
N ASN A 31 4.92 2.14 -14.46
CA ASN A 31 5.86 1.81 -15.54
C ASN A 31 7.21 1.35 -14.99
N PHE A 32 7.76 2.04 -13.98
CA PHE A 32 8.98 1.61 -13.29
C PHE A 32 8.83 0.20 -12.69
N LEU A 33 7.71 -0.07 -12.01
CA LEU A 33 7.43 -1.39 -11.43
C LEU A 33 7.35 -2.48 -12.52
N ALA A 34 6.72 -2.17 -13.65
CA ALA A 34 6.61 -3.08 -14.78
C ALA A 34 7.97 -3.39 -15.43
N GLN A 35 8.79 -2.36 -15.66
CA GLN A 35 10.12 -2.51 -16.25
C GLN A 35 11.05 -3.35 -15.38
N ARG A 36 10.93 -3.21 -14.05
CA ARG A 36 11.69 -4.02 -13.09
C ARG A 36 11.17 -5.45 -12.94
N GLY A 37 9.99 -5.75 -13.47
CA GLY A 37 9.40 -7.09 -13.44
C GLY A 37 8.69 -7.45 -12.14
N TYR A 38 8.39 -6.49 -11.25
CA TYR A 38 7.72 -6.77 -9.97
C TYR A 38 6.35 -7.43 -10.14
N PHE A 39 5.61 -7.12 -11.21
CA PHE A 39 4.33 -7.78 -11.51
C PHE A 39 4.46 -9.28 -11.86
N LYS A 40 5.67 -9.79 -12.11
CA LYS A 40 5.93 -11.23 -12.32
C LYS A 40 6.18 -11.96 -11.01
N GLU A 41 6.48 -11.25 -9.93
CA GLU A 41 6.74 -11.85 -8.63
C GLU A 41 5.43 -12.13 -7.89
N SER A 42 5.16 -13.40 -7.60
CA SER A 42 3.96 -13.84 -6.89
C SER A 42 3.81 -13.17 -5.52
N CYS A 43 4.92 -12.89 -4.83
CA CYS A 43 4.92 -12.18 -3.55
C CYS A 43 4.35 -10.77 -3.69
N PHE A 44 4.78 -10.03 -4.72
CA PHE A 44 4.30 -8.67 -4.98
C PHE A 44 2.82 -8.68 -5.40
N VAL A 45 2.42 -9.60 -6.27
CA VAL A 45 1.02 -9.76 -6.67
C VAL A 45 0.13 -10.09 -5.47
N ASN A 46 0.57 -10.96 -4.57
CA ASN A 46 -0.16 -11.26 -3.34
C ASN A 46 -0.25 -10.05 -2.41
N TYR A 47 0.80 -9.22 -2.36
CA TYR A 47 0.76 -7.97 -1.60
C TYR A 47 -0.23 -6.96 -2.19
N LEU A 48 -0.30 -6.82 -3.52
CA LEU A 48 -1.33 -6.00 -4.18
C LEU A 48 -2.74 -6.51 -3.89
N LYS A 49 -2.95 -7.83 -3.83
CA LYS A 49 -4.22 -8.42 -3.41
C LYS A 49 -4.55 -8.07 -1.96
N TYR A 50 -3.57 -8.12 -1.06
CA TYR A 50 -3.75 -7.69 0.32
C TYR A 50 -4.22 -6.23 0.36
N LEU A 51 -3.58 -5.32 -0.37
CA LEU A 51 -3.95 -3.91 -0.45
C LEU A 51 -5.34 -3.64 -1.06
N LEU A 52 -6.07 -4.65 -1.56
CA LEU A 52 -7.45 -4.47 -2.00
C LEU A 52 -8.40 -4.10 -0.85
N TYR A 53 -8.02 -4.32 0.41
CA TYR A 53 -8.81 -3.87 1.56
C TYR A 53 -9.03 -2.35 1.56
N TRP A 54 -8.12 -1.59 0.93
CA TRP A 54 -8.27 -0.14 0.75
C TRP A 54 -9.48 0.28 -0.10
N LYS A 55 -10.08 -0.66 -0.85
CA LYS A 55 -11.32 -0.43 -1.60
C LYS A 55 -12.57 -0.41 -0.71
N GLU A 56 -12.50 -0.98 0.49
CA GLU A 56 -13.63 -0.95 1.42
C GLU A 56 -13.92 0.49 1.85
N PRO A 57 -15.19 0.89 2.00
CA PRO A 57 -15.60 2.27 2.25
C PRO A 57 -14.98 2.85 3.54
N GLU A 58 -14.68 2.00 4.51
CA GLU A 58 -14.04 2.38 5.77
C GLU A 58 -12.62 2.92 5.59
N TYR A 59 -11.88 2.42 4.60
CA TYR A 59 -10.50 2.78 4.29
C TYR A 59 -10.38 3.70 3.08
N ALA A 60 -11.28 3.56 2.10
CA ALA A 60 -11.29 4.35 0.87
C ALA A 60 -11.38 5.87 1.15
N LYS A 61 -11.98 6.28 2.28
CA LYS A 61 -12.02 7.68 2.72
C LYS A 61 -10.64 8.33 2.93
N TYR A 62 -9.59 7.52 3.15
CA TYR A 62 -8.21 8.01 3.31
C TYR A 62 -7.46 8.09 1.98
N LEU A 63 -7.94 7.41 0.93
CA LEU A 63 -7.41 7.52 -0.42
C LEU A 63 -7.81 8.88 -1.00
N LYS A 64 -6.93 9.87 -0.90
CA LYS A 64 -7.12 11.15 -1.58
C LYS A 64 -7.11 10.92 -3.09
N SER A 65 -8.19 11.28 -3.76
CA SER A 65 -8.15 11.64 -5.18
C SER A 65 -7.30 12.90 -5.28
N VAL A 66 -6.09 12.75 -5.83
CA VAL A 66 -5.47 13.85 -6.58
C VAL A 66 -6.30 14.11 -7.83
#